data_AF-A0A2K6RZA9-F1
#
_entry.id   AF-A0A2K6RZA9-F1
#
_cell.length_a   1.000
_cell.length_b   1.000
_cell.length_c   1.000
_cell.angle_alpha   90.00
_cell.angle_beta   90.00
_cell.angle_gamma   90.00
#
_symmetry.space_group_name_H-M   'P 1'
#
loop_
_entity.id
_entity.type
_entity.pdbx_description
1 polymer ?
#
loop_
_entity_poly.entity_id
_entity_poly.type
_entity_poly.pdbx_seq_one_letter_code
_entity_poly.pdbx_strand_id
1 'polypeptide(L)'
;RRSFALSFCKLTGYSHEIYVDPEREIYKRLGMKRGEEIASSGQSPHVKSNLLSGSLQSLWRAVTGPLFDFQGDPAQQGGTLILGPGNNIHFIHRDRNRLDHKPINSVLQLVGVQHVNFTNRPSVIHV
;
A
#
# COMPACT_ATOMS: atom_id res chain seq x y z
N ARG A 1 -3.03 18.29 3.29
CA ARG A 1 -2.79 17.11 2.42
C ARG A 1 -1.46 17.21 1.64
N ARG A 2 -1.15 18.31 0.93
CA ARG A 2 0.21 18.52 0.35
C ARG A 2 1.29 18.62 1.44
N SER A 3 0.98 19.27 2.56
CA SER A 3 1.83 19.31 3.77
C SER A 3 2.18 17.93 4.30
N PHE A 4 1.24 16.97 4.26
CA PHE A 4 1.46 15.60 4.74
C PHE A 4 2.46 14.84 3.87
N ALA A 5 2.33 14.91 2.53
CA ALA A 5 3.26 14.26 1.62
C ALA A 5 4.71 14.76 1.80
N LEU A 6 4.88 16.07 2.01
CA LEU A 6 6.20 16.67 2.27
C LEU A 6 6.79 16.21 3.61
N SER A 7 5.98 16.18 4.68
CA SER A 7 6.42 15.65 5.98
C SER A 7 6.81 14.17 5.88
N PHE A 8 6.03 13.36 5.15
CA PHE A 8 6.34 11.96 4.91
C PHE A 8 7.67 11.77 4.19
N CYS A 9 7.92 12.50 3.09
CA CYS A 9 9.20 12.43 2.38
C CYS A 9 10.39 12.80 3.28
N LYS A 10 10.25 13.88 4.05
CA LYS A 10 11.30 14.33 4.97
C LYS A 10 11.60 13.30 6.05
N LEU A 11 10.56 12.67 6.60
CA LEU A 11 10.67 11.69 7.68
C LEU A 11 11.24 10.35 7.21
N THR A 12 10.83 9.88 6.03
CA THR A 12 11.20 8.55 5.51
C THR A 12 12.40 8.56 4.57
N GLY A 13 12.86 9.74 4.15
CA GLY A 13 13.85 9.86 3.08
C GLY A 13 13.31 9.42 1.72
N TYR A 14 11.99 9.31 1.55
CA TYR A 14 11.37 8.86 0.30
C TYR A 14 11.64 9.88 -0.81
N SER A 15 12.41 9.44 -1.82
CA SER A 15 12.93 10.29 -2.90
C SER A 15 12.12 10.27 -4.18
N HIS A 16 11.05 9.46 -4.25
CA HIS A 16 10.18 9.39 -5.42
C HIS A 16 9.02 10.39 -5.32
N GLU A 17 8.44 10.71 -6.47
CA GLU A 17 7.34 11.66 -6.56
C GLU A 17 6.09 11.13 -5.84
N ILE A 18 5.46 11.99 -5.04
CA ILE A 18 4.18 11.71 -4.38
C ILE A 18 3.13 12.66 -4.94
N TYR A 19 2.10 12.08 -5.55
CA TYR A 19 0.93 12.79 -6.03
C TYR A 19 -0.22 12.63 -5.05
N VAL A 20 -1.00 13.69 -4.86
CA VAL A 20 -2.16 13.68 -3.96
C VAL A 20 -3.42 13.95 -4.78
N ASP A 21 -4.45 13.14 -4.57
CA ASP A 21 -5.78 13.26 -5.18
C ASP A 21 -6.83 13.52 -4.09
N PRO A 22 -7.01 14.78 -3.63
CA PRO A 22 -7.91 15.09 -2.51
C PRO A 22 -9.37 14.77 -2.78
N GLU A 23 -9.79 14.89 -4.04
CA GLU A 23 -11.17 14.70 -4.51
C GLU A 23 -11.47 13.23 -4.87
N ARG A 24 -10.45 12.38 -4.86
CA ARG A 24 -10.51 10.95 -5.17
C ARG A 24 -10.97 10.69 -6.61
N GLU A 25 -10.65 11.59 -7.54
CA GLU A 25 -11.04 11.46 -8.95
C GLU A 25 -10.33 10.30 -9.64
N ILE A 26 -9.03 10.13 -9.40
CA ILE A 26 -8.25 9.01 -9.93
C ILE A 26 -8.76 7.71 -9.31
N TYR A 27 -8.98 7.70 -7.99
CA TYR A 27 -9.53 6.56 -7.28
C TYR A 27 -10.86 6.07 -7.88
N LYS A 28 -11.79 7.00 -8.14
CA LYS A 28 -13.10 6.70 -8.75
C LYS A 28 -12.94 6.20 -10.19
N ARG A 29 -12.12 6.89 -11.00
CA ARG A 29 -11.89 6.52 -12.42
C ARG A 29 -11.22 5.16 -12.58
N LEU A 30 -10.33 4.79 -11.65
CA LEU A 30 -9.71 3.47 -11.63
C LEU A 30 -10.66 2.37 -11.13
N GLY A 31 -11.84 2.70 -10.60
CA GLY A 31 -12.80 1.73 -10.09
C GLY A 31 -12.36 1.06 -8.78
N MET A 32 -11.62 1.79 -7.94
CA MET A 32 -11.21 1.31 -6.62
C MET A 32 -12.41 1.23 -5.67
N LYS A 33 -12.43 0.22 -4.79
CA LYS A 33 -13.60 -0.05 -3.92
C LYS A 33 -13.30 0.19 -2.44
N ARG A 34 -14.37 0.24 -1.66
CA ARG A 34 -14.33 0.29 -0.19
C ARG A 34 -14.72 -1.07 0.37
N GLY A 35 -14.16 -1.44 1.53
CA GLY A 35 -14.49 -2.66 2.27
C GLY A 35 -13.47 -3.77 2.11
N GLU A 36 -13.81 -4.97 2.59
CA GLU A 36 -13.03 -6.19 2.38
C GLU A 36 -13.90 -7.15 1.60
N GLU A 37 -13.47 -7.56 0.40
CA GLU A 37 -14.11 -8.68 -0.27
C GLU A 37 -13.81 -9.94 0.55
N ILE A 38 -14.85 -10.73 0.84
CA ILE A 38 -14.75 -11.99 1.57
C ILE A 38 -14.08 -13.01 0.65
N ALA A 39 -12.78 -12.86 0.45
CA ALA A 39 -11.95 -13.90 -0.13
C ALA A 39 -11.46 -14.76 1.04
N SER A 40 -11.80 -16.04 1.03
CA SER A 40 -11.11 -17.05 1.84
C SER A 40 -9.63 -16.90 1.53
N SER A 41 -8.88 -16.30 2.44
CA SER A 41 -7.46 -16.03 2.26
C SER A 41 -6.75 -17.37 2.16
N GLY A 42 -6.28 -17.71 0.96
CA GLY A 42 -5.36 -18.83 0.78
C GLY A 42 -4.18 -18.62 1.72
N GLN A 43 -3.91 -19.61 2.58
CA GLN A 43 -2.87 -19.54 3.59
C GLN A 43 -1.53 -19.17 2.93
N SER A 44 -1.04 -17.97 3.22
CA SER A 44 0.34 -17.61 2.89
C SER A 44 1.28 -18.39 3.80
N PRO A 45 2.30 -19.10 3.26
CA PRO A 45 3.24 -19.88 4.06
C PRO A 45 4.03 -19.06 5.10
N HIS A 46 4.06 -17.73 4.95
CA HIS A 46 4.78 -16.80 5.84
C HIS A 46 3.88 -16.12 6.88
N VAL A 47 2.59 -16.48 6.94
CA VAL A 47 1.64 -15.88 7.87
C VAL A 47 1.24 -16.92 8.91
N LYS A 48 1.91 -16.88 10.07
CA LYS A 48 1.39 -17.53 11.28
C LYS A 48 0.19 -16.72 11.76
N SER A 49 -0.99 -17.31 11.62
CA SER A 49 -2.33 -16.73 11.89
C SER A 49 -2.49 -16.08 13.27
N ASN A 50 -1.65 -16.37 14.27
CA ASN A 50 -1.71 -15.76 15.60
C ASN A 50 -0.88 -14.47 15.78
N LEU A 51 -0.01 -14.11 14.83
CA LEU A 51 0.76 -12.86 14.88
C LEU A 51 0.02 -11.69 14.23
N LEU A 52 -0.73 -11.93 13.14
CA LEU A 52 -1.41 -10.87 12.39
C LEU A 52 -2.45 -10.10 13.20
N SER A 53 -3.25 -10.77 14.04
CA SER A 53 -4.27 -10.09 14.85
C SER A 53 -3.65 -9.03 15.77
N GLY A 54 -2.56 -9.39 16.47
CA GLY A 54 -1.84 -8.49 17.37
C GLY A 54 -1.07 -7.40 16.63
N SER A 55 -0.42 -7.72 15.50
CA SER A 55 0.32 -6.77 14.67
C SER A 55 -0.58 -5.77 13.96
N LEU A 56 -1.74 -6.21 13.45
CA LEU A 56 -2.72 -5.33 12.82
C LEU A 56 -3.38 -4.42 13.86
N GLN A 57 -3.71 -4.93 15.05
CA GLN A 57 -4.23 -4.10 16.14
C GLN A 57 -3.21 -3.10 16.69
N SER A 58 -1.92 -3.46 16.79
CA SER A 58 -0.89 -2.52 17.23
C SER A 58 -0.60 -1.44 16.18
N LEU A 59 -0.55 -1.79 14.90
CA LEU A 59 -0.48 -0.83 13.80
C LEU A 59 -1.73 0.05 13.75
N TRP A 60 -2.92 -0.52 13.94
CA TRP A 60 -4.17 0.23 14.02
C TRP A 60 -4.16 1.24 15.18
N ARG A 61 -3.69 0.84 16.37
CA ARG A 61 -3.55 1.76 17.51
C ARG A 61 -2.51 2.85 17.29
N ALA A 62 -1.43 2.56 16.56
CA ALA A 62 -0.45 3.56 16.16
C ALA A 62 -1.04 4.54 15.12
N VAL A 63 -1.87 4.02 14.22
CA VAL A 63 -2.58 4.78 13.19
C VAL A 63 -3.70 5.64 13.78
N THR A 64 -4.45 5.16 14.78
CA THR A 64 -5.54 5.92 15.43
C THR A 64 -5.07 6.65 16.70
N GLY A 65 -3.76 6.67 16.96
CA GLY A 65 -3.19 7.32 18.13
C GLY A 65 -3.06 8.83 17.93
N PRO A 66 -3.03 9.64 19.00
CA PRO A 66 -2.99 11.11 18.91
C PRO A 66 -1.72 11.68 18.23
N LEU A 67 -0.73 10.85 17.89
CA LEU A 67 0.45 11.22 17.11
C LEU A 67 0.21 11.16 15.59
N PHE A 68 -0.71 10.30 15.15
CA PHE A 68 -1.16 10.17 13.78
C PHE A 68 -2.67 10.36 13.77
N ASP A 69 -3.15 11.58 13.56
CA ASP A 69 -4.54 11.78 13.21
C ASP A 69 -4.77 11.12 11.84
N PHE A 70 -5.21 9.84 11.84
CA PHE A 70 -5.54 9.15 10.61
C PHE A 70 -6.73 9.84 9.95
N GLN A 71 -6.40 10.73 9.02
CA GLN A 71 -7.35 11.52 8.26
C GLN A 71 -7.86 10.78 7.01
N GLY A 72 -7.55 9.48 6.90
CA GLY A 72 -7.94 8.60 5.80
C GLY A 72 -9.18 7.77 6.12
N ASP A 73 -9.87 7.29 5.09
CA ASP A 73 -10.97 6.33 5.27
C ASP A 73 -10.39 4.91 5.39
N PRO A 74 -10.51 4.23 6.54
CA PRO A 74 -9.89 2.92 6.76
C PRO A 74 -10.52 1.77 5.96
N ALA A 75 -11.67 2.01 5.33
CA ALA A 75 -12.29 1.09 4.41
C ALA A 75 -11.83 1.30 2.97
N GLN A 76 -11.10 2.39 2.67
CA GLN A 76 -10.64 2.68 1.32
C GLN A 76 -9.55 1.68 0.90
N GLN A 77 -9.75 0.97 -0.21
CA GLN A 77 -8.75 0.05 -0.75
C GLN A 77 -7.71 0.78 -1.61
N GLY A 78 -6.56 0.14 -1.76
CA GLY A 78 -5.48 0.57 -2.65
C GLY A 78 -5.41 -0.28 -3.91
N GLY A 79 -4.28 -0.16 -4.59
CA GLY A 79 -3.94 -0.99 -5.73
C GLY A 79 -2.56 -0.66 -6.26
N THR A 80 -2.09 -1.47 -7.20
CA THR A 80 -0.82 -1.26 -7.91
C THR A 80 -1.08 -1.25 -9.41
N LEU A 81 -0.42 -0.34 -10.12
CA LEU A 81 -0.55 -0.21 -11.57
C LEU A 81 0.82 -0.03 -12.22
N ILE A 82 0.93 -0.45 -13.48
CA ILE A 82 2.09 -0.20 -14.33
C ILE A 82 1.60 0.62 -15.53
N LEU A 83 2.07 1.87 -15.62
CA LEU A 83 1.83 2.73 -16.77
C LEU A 83 2.95 2.54 -17.78
N GLY A 84 2.57 2.28 -19.02
CA GLY A 84 3.47 2.26 -20.16
C GLY A 84 3.41 3.56 -20.96
N PRO A 85 4.27 3.69 -21.98
CA PRO A 85 4.23 4.80 -22.92
C PRO A 85 2.85 4.95 -23.60
N GLY A 86 2.48 6.19 -23.93
CA GLY A 86 1.23 6.47 -24.65
C GLY A 86 -0.05 6.35 -23.81
N ASN A 87 0.02 6.64 -22.50
CA ASN A 87 -1.12 6.57 -21.56
C ASN A 87 -1.78 5.19 -21.46
N ASN A 88 -1.00 4.12 -21.66
CA ASN A 88 -1.49 2.75 -21.58
C ASN A 88 -1.28 2.16 -20.18
N ILE A 89 -2.30 1.47 -19.67
CA ILE A 89 -2.19 0.65 -18.46
C ILE A 89 -1.73 -0.74 -18.89
N HIS A 90 -0.48 -1.10 -18.59
CA HIS A 90 0.07 -2.42 -18.90
C HIS A 90 -0.33 -3.46 -17.84
N PHE A 91 -0.57 -3.01 -16.60
CA PHE A 91 -1.04 -3.86 -15.52
C PHE A 91 -1.82 -3.04 -14.50
N ILE A 92 -2.86 -3.63 -13.93
CA ILE A 92 -3.56 -3.10 -12.77
C ILE A 92 -3.99 -4.24 -11.84
N HIS A 93 -3.63 -4.09 -10.57
CA HIS A 93 -4.13 -4.88 -9.47
C HIS A 93 -4.90 -3.95 -8.54
N ARG A 94 -6.17 -4.26 -8.29
CA ARG A 94 -7.01 -3.57 -7.33
C ARG A 94 -7.06 -4.45 -6.09
N ASP A 95 -6.65 -3.92 -4.95
CA ASP A 95 -6.58 -4.71 -3.73
C ASP A 95 -8.00 -5.10 -3.30
N ARG A 96 -8.25 -6.38 -3.05
CA ARG A 96 -9.58 -6.86 -2.62
C ARG A 96 -9.80 -6.75 -1.12
N ASN A 97 -8.73 -6.68 -0.35
CA ASN A 97 -8.72 -6.50 1.09
C ASN A 97 -7.32 -6.00 1.51
N ARG A 98 -7.14 -5.71 2.80
CA ARG A 98 -5.92 -5.11 3.37
C ARG A 98 -4.65 -5.98 3.23
N LEU A 99 -4.81 -7.28 2.95
CA LEU A 99 -3.70 -8.23 2.82
C LEU A 99 -3.48 -8.68 1.36
N ASP A 100 -4.33 -8.23 0.43
CA ASP A 100 -4.26 -8.58 -0.99
C ASP A 100 -3.36 -7.62 -1.78
N HIS A 101 -2.35 -7.03 -1.14
CA HIS A 101 -1.36 -6.22 -1.86
C HIS A 101 -0.51 -7.09 -2.79
N LYS A 102 -0.24 -6.63 -4.01
CA LYS A 102 0.66 -7.34 -4.93
C LYS A 102 2.11 -7.24 -4.43
N PRO A 103 2.81 -8.37 -4.19
CA PRO A 103 4.21 -8.32 -3.75
C PRO A 103 5.10 -7.59 -4.76
N ILE A 104 5.99 -6.73 -4.28
CA ILE A 104 6.81 -5.84 -5.11
C ILE A 104 7.63 -6.61 -6.16
N ASN A 105 8.24 -7.75 -5.80
CA ASN A 105 8.99 -8.56 -6.77
C ASN A 105 8.10 -9.14 -7.87
N SER A 106 6.83 -9.46 -7.58
CA SER A 106 5.89 -9.89 -8.61
C SER A 106 5.53 -8.76 -9.58
N VAL A 107 5.46 -7.51 -9.10
CA VAL A 107 5.23 -6.34 -9.96
C VAL A 107 6.44 -6.05 -10.83
N LEU A 108 7.64 -6.08 -10.25
CA LEU A 108 8.91 -5.86 -10.94
C LEU A 108 9.16 -6.90 -12.05
N GLN A 109 8.80 -8.15 -11.80
CA GLN A 109 8.91 -9.22 -12.81
C GLN A 109 8.03 -8.98 -14.04
N LEU A 110 6.86 -8.33 -13.88
CA LEU A 110 5.98 -8.00 -15.02
C LEU A 110 6.64 -7.01 -16.01
N VAL A 111 7.66 -6.28 -15.58
CA VAL A 111 8.44 -5.35 -16.42
C VAL A 111 9.86 -5.86 -16.69
N GLY A 112 10.11 -7.16 -16.48
CA GLY A 112 11.38 -7.80 -16.80
C GLY A 112 12.51 -7.55 -15.79
N VAL A 113 12.20 -6.99 -14.62
CA VAL A 113 13.19 -6.79 -13.55
C VAL A 113 13.38 -8.09 -12.77
N GLN A 114 14.65 -8.50 -12.60
CA GLN A 114 15.00 -9.67 -11.81
C GLN A 114 14.62 -9.50 -10.34
N HIS A 115 14.49 -10.62 -9.62
CA HIS A 115 14.11 -10.61 -8.21
C HIS A 115 15.09 -9.77 -7.37
N VAL A 116 14.58 -8.77 -6.67
CA VAL A 116 15.36 -7.89 -5.81
C VAL A 116 15.28 -8.40 -4.37
N ASN A 117 16.44 -8.53 -3.71
CA ASN A 117 16.48 -8.87 -2.30
C ASN A 117 16.38 -7.60 -1.42
N PHE A 118 15.31 -7.50 -0.63
CA PHE A 118 15.07 -6.37 0.27
C PHE A 118 15.45 -6.65 1.74
N THR A 119 15.98 -7.85 2.08
CA THR A 119 16.24 -8.24 3.49
C THR A 119 17.32 -7.43 4.19
N ASN A 120 18.24 -6.82 3.44
CA ASN A 120 19.37 -6.07 4.01
C ASN A 120 19.06 -4.57 4.18
N ARG A 121 17.80 -4.15 3.99
CA ARG A 121 17.42 -2.76 4.22
C ARG A 121 17.09 -2.57 5.71
N PRO A 122 17.57 -1.48 6.33
CA PRO A 122 17.16 -1.16 7.69
C PRO A 122 15.63 -1.08 7.72
N SER A 123 15.01 -1.85 8.62
CA SER A 123 13.58 -1.70 8.89
C SER A 123 13.33 -0.28 9.36
N VAL A 124 12.33 0.39 8.79
CA VAL A 124 11.84 1.66 9.33
C VAL A 124 11.06 1.31 10.60
N ILE A 125 11.75 1.29 11.74
CA ILE A 125 11.19 0.90 13.04
C ILE A 125 10.41 2.07 13.67
N HIS A 126 10.65 3.30 13.21
CA HIS A 126 9.99 4.51 13.71
C HIS A 126 9.59 5.42 12.55
N VAL A 127 8.28 5.71 12.48
CA VAL A 127 7.66 6.83 11.77
C VAL A 127 6.89 7.61 12.82
#